data_AF-A0A2D4IUW7-F1
#
_entry.id   AF-A0A2D4IUW7-F1
#
_cell.length_a   1.000
_cell.length_b   1.000
_cell.length_c   1.000
_cell.angle_alpha   90.00
_cell.angle_beta   90.00
_cell.angle_gamma   90.00
#
_symmetry.space_group_name_H-M   'P 1'
#
loop_
_entity.id
_entity.type
_entity.pdbx_description
1 polymer ?
#
loop_
_entity_poly.entity_id
_entity_poly.type
_entity_poly.pdbx_seq_one_letter_code
_entity_poly.pdbx_strand_id
1 'polypeptide(L)'
;MILREQIAPFHTDFTIKEISLDLKKTRDAAFKILNPMTVPQFFRLNSSNAIIQFLLEGTPEIREHYIDSKKDVDRHLKLACEHFIQQQTQQLVEPLQEFLSKVSALTAVASQSGPKYNLWQQPWAQPVKINDLLSSTYKRIKTKLPSTLQSMSLYLSNKDTEFILFKPVRNNIQQVFQKLHAVLKEFSDEDLQIIACPSMEQVNLLLSVTK
;
A
#
# COMPACT_ATOMS: atom_id res chain seq x y z
N MET A 1 -14.82 -7.95 4.59
CA MET A 1 -15.75 -8.79 3.78
C MET A 1 -17.05 -8.06 3.44
N ILE A 2 -17.30 -6.84 3.93
CA ILE A 2 -18.49 -6.03 3.57
C ILE A 2 -18.39 -5.37 2.19
N LEU A 3 -17.22 -4.85 1.79
CA LEU A 3 -17.04 -4.29 0.45
C LEU A 3 -17.31 -5.32 -0.65
N ARG A 4 -16.90 -6.58 -0.43
CA ARG A 4 -17.11 -7.68 -1.39
C ARG A 4 -18.58 -8.12 -1.48
N GLU A 5 -19.36 -7.89 -0.43
CA GLU A 5 -20.78 -8.26 -0.31
C GLU A 5 -21.70 -7.15 -0.85
N GLN A 6 -21.33 -5.89 -0.69
CA GLN A 6 -22.04 -4.75 -1.29
C GLN A 6 -21.73 -4.53 -2.78
N ILE A 7 -20.74 -5.21 -3.35
CA ILE A 7 -20.47 -5.22 -4.80
C ILE A 7 -21.26 -6.33 -5.52
N ALA A 8 -21.81 -7.30 -4.78
CA ALA A 8 -22.57 -8.42 -5.35
C ALA A 8 -23.80 -8.01 -6.20
N PRO A 9 -24.56 -6.94 -5.86
CA PRO A 9 -25.70 -6.49 -6.67
C PRO A 9 -25.29 -5.76 -7.97
N PHE A 10 -24.03 -5.36 -8.11
CA PHE A 10 -23.50 -4.64 -9.28
C PHE A 10 -22.73 -5.54 -10.26
N HIS A 11 -22.79 -6.86 -10.08
CA HIS A 11 -22.10 -7.82 -10.94
C HIS A 11 -22.55 -7.81 -12.41
N THR A 12 -23.62 -7.10 -12.76
CA THR A 12 -24.13 -6.99 -14.14
C THR A 12 -23.57 -5.83 -14.96
N ASP A 13 -22.91 -4.81 -14.37
CA ASP A 13 -22.57 -3.57 -15.12
C ASP A 13 -21.08 -3.17 -15.16
N PHE A 14 -20.15 -4.02 -14.71
CA PHE A 14 -18.71 -3.71 -14.72
C PHE A 14 -17.90 -4.43 -15.82
N THR A 15 -18.57 -5.00 -16.83
CA THR A 15 -17.91 -5.54 -18.03
C THR A 15 -18.17 -4.59 -19.19
N ILE A 16 -17.47 -3.44 -19.19
CA ILE A 16 -17.55 -2.53 -20.34
C ILE A 16 -16.77 -3.17 -21.48
N LYS A 17 -17.49 -3.73 -22.45
CA LYS A 17 -16.93 -4.21 -23.71
C LYS A 17 -16.61 -3.01 -24.58
N GLU A 18 -15.42 -2.44 -24.43
CA GLU A 18 -14.93 -1.46 -25.39
C GLU A 18 -14.53 -2.20 -26.68
N ILE A 19 -15.37 -2.05 -27.70
CA ILE A 19 -15.10 -2.53 -29.04
C ILE A 19 -14.18 -1.50 -29.68
N SER A 20 -12.86 -1.74 -29.66
CA SER A 20 -11.93 -0.94 -30.45
C SER A 20 -11.83 -1.54 -31.86
N LEU A 21 -11.99 -0.67 -32.85
CA LEU A 21 -11.95 -1.05 -34.25
C LEU A 21 -10.52 -0.82 -34.78
N ASP A 22 -9.77 -1.87 -35.07
CA ASP A 22 -8.43 -1.72 -35.66
C ASP A 22 -8.56 -1.46 -37.16
N LEU A 23 -8.55 -0.18 -37.52
CA LEU A 23 -8.67 0.30 -38.90
C LEU A 23 -7.36 0.22 -39.70
N LYS A 24 -6.25 -0.32 -39.16
CA LYS A 24 -4.97 -0.33 -39.86
C LYS A 24 -5.05 -1.06 -41.21
N LYS A 25 -5.68 -2.25 -41.24
CA LYS A 25 -5.86 -3.03 -42.47
C LYS A 25 -6.76 -2.31 -43.48
N THR A 26 -7.87 -1.74 -43.02
CA THR A 26 -8.78 -0.92 -43.83
C THR A 26 -8.08 0.31 -44.41
N ARG A 27 -7.27 1.00 -43.60
CA ARG A 27 -6.48 2.16 -44.00
C ARG A 27 -5.44 1.79 -45.05
N ASP A 28 -4.70 0.71 -44.84
CA ASP A 28 -3.66 0.27 -45.78
C ASP A 28 -4.28 -0.22 -47.11
N ALA A 29 -5.42 -0.90 -47.07
CA ALA A 29 -6.20 -1.28 -48.26
C ALA A 29 -6.79 -0.05 -48.98
N ALA A 30 -7.26 0.97 -48.24
CA ALA A 30 -7.75 2.23 -48.81
C ALA A 30 -6.61 3.03 -49.47
N PHE A 31 -5.42 3.06 -48.87
CA PHE A 31 -4.24 3.70 -49.47
C PHE A 31 -3.78 3.00 -50.76
N LYS A 32 -3.89 1.67 -50.84
CA LYS A 32 -3.64 0.93 -52.10
C LYS A 32 -4.62 1.31 -53.21
N ILE A 33 -5.87 1.61 -52.86
CA ILE A 33 -6.91 2.09 -53.77
C ILE A 33 -6.64 3.54 -54.21
N LEU A 34 -6.29 4.43 -53.28
CA LEU A 34 -6.08 5.86 -53.56
C LEU A 34 -4.78 6.15 -54.30
N ASN A 35 -3.93 5.14 -54.52
CA ASN A 35 -2.71 5.28 -55.27
C ASN A 35 -3.02 5.53 -56.76
N PRO A 36 -2.53 6.61 -57.39
CA PRO A 36 -2.77 6.92 -58.80
C PRO A 36 -2.38 5.78 -59.77
N MET A 37 -1.50 4.87 -59.36
CA MET A 37 -1.08 3.72 -60.18
C MET A 37 -2.12 2.59 -60.27
N THR A 38 -3.06 2.49 -59.33
CA THR A 38 -4.10 1.43 -59.27
C THR A 38 -5.46 1.88 -59.81
N VAL A 39 -5.59 3.18 -60.14
CA VAL A 39 -6.78 3.79 -60.75
C VAL A 39 -7.27 3.07 -62.03
N PRO A 40 -6.39 2.60 -62.94
CA PRO A 40 -6.81 1.85 -64.14
C PRO A 40 -7.41 0.47 -63.84
N GLN A 41 -7.34 0.00 -62.59
CA GLN A 41 -7.82 -1.30 -62.14
C GLN A 41 -9.14 -1.21 -61.35
N PHE A 42 -9.70 0.00 -61.14
CA PHE A 42 -10.98 0.20 -60.46
C PHE A 42 -12.18 -0.42 -61.17
N PHE A 43 -12.20 -0.33 -62.49
CA PHE A 43 -13.34 -0.74 -63.31
C PHE A 43 -13.08 -2.03 -64.10
N ARG A 44 -11.99 -2.75 -63.81
CA ARG A 44 -11.71 -4.04 -64.45
C ARG A 44 -12.64 -5.10 -63.89
N LEU A 45 -13.48 -5.71 -64.72
CA LEU A 45 -14.42 -6.77 -64.33
C LEU A 45 -13.73 -8.16 -64.27
N ASN A 46 -12.51 -8.20 -63.72
CA ASN A 46 -11.75 -9.44 -63.53
C ASN A 46 -11.34 -9.58 -62.05
N SER A 47 -10.73 -10.71 -61.69
CA SER A 47 -10.28 -11.01 -60.32
C SER A 47 -9.19 -10.06 -59.78
N SER A 48 -8.71 -9.09 -60.57
CA SER A 48 -7.74 -8.07 -60.17
C SER A 48 -8.38 -6.68 -59.98
N ASN A 49 -9.69 -6.63 -59.72
CA ASN A 49 -10.38 -5.38 -59.41
C ASN A 49 -9.95 -4.83 -58.04
N ALA A 50 -9.49 -3.58 -58.01
CA ALA A 50 -9.01 -2.94 -56.78
C ALA A 50 -10.11 -2.77 -55.71
N ILE A 51 -11.37 -2.59 -56.12
CA ILE A 51 -12.55 -2.47 -55.23
C ILE A 51 -12.86 -3.82 -54.61
N ILE A 52 -12.84 -4.91 -55.39
CA ILE A 52 -13.04 -6.27 -54.87
C ILE A 52 -11.93 -6.61 -53.86
N GLN A 53 -10.68 -6.28 -54.17
CA GLN A 53 -9.55 -6.49 -53.27
C GLN A 53 -9.71 -5.71 -51.96
N PHE A 54 -10.21 -4.47 -52.01
CA PHE A 54 -10.51 -3.68 -50.81
C PHE A 54 -11.68 -4.23 -50.00
N LEU A 55 -12.74 -4.73 -50.64
CA LEU A 55 -13.85 -5.36 -49.93
C LEU A 55 -13.42 -6.66 -49.24
N LEU A 56 -12.47 -7.40 -49.81
CA LEU A 56 -11.89 -8.60 -49.20
C LEU A 56 -10.85 -8.30 -48.12
N GLU A 57 -9.89 -7.41 -48.37
CA GLU A 57 -8.77 -7.12 -47.45
C GLU A 57 -9.04 -5.98 -46.46
N GLY A 58 -10.02 -5.13 -46.74
CA GLY A 58 -10.33 -3.92 -45.96
C GLY A 58 -11.33 -4.13 -44.84
N THR A 59 -11.75 -5.37 -44.58
CA THR A 59 -12.63 -5.68 -43.46
C THR A 59 -11.92 -5.33 -42.14
N PRO A 60 -12.51 -4.46 -41.30
CA PRO A 60 -11.89 -4.04 -40.05
C PRO A 60 -11.79 -5.24 -39.11
N GLU A 61 -10.63 -5.40 -38.48
CA GLU A 61 -10.43 -6.43 -37.47
C GLU A 61 -11.00 -5.91 -36.14
N ILE A 62 -12.04 -6.58 -35.64
CA ILE A 62 -12.64 -6.27 -34.35
C ILE A 62 -11.76 -6.89 -33.27
N ARG A 63 -11.11 -6.06 -32.44
CA ARG A 63 -10.33 -6.53 -31.30
C ARG A 63 -11.07 -6.21 -30.00
N GLU A 64 -11.39 -7.25 -29.25
CA GLU A 64 -12.05 -7.12 -27.95
C GLU A 64 -10.98 -6.98 -26.86
N HIS A 65 -10.89 -5.81 -26.24
CA HIS A 65 -10.05 -5.60 -25.07
C HIS A 65 -10.88 -5.79 -23.80
N TYR A 66 -10.55 -6.81 -23.01
CA TYR A 66 -11.14 -7.00 -21.68
C TYR A 66 -10.41 -6.07 -20.69
N ILE A 67 -11.04 -4.95 -20.32
CA ILE A 67 -10.52 -4.06 -19.27
C ILE A 67 -10.88 -4.69 -17.92
N ASP A 68 -9.88 -5.18 -17.19
CA ASP A 68 -10.04 -5.81 -15.87
C ASP A 68 -10.17 -4.75 -14.77
N SER A 69 -11.24 -3.94 -14.83
CA SER A 69 -11.54 -2.89 -13.84
C SER A 69 -11.65 -3.45 -12.42
N LYS A 70 -12.03 -4.72 -12.27
CA LYS A 70 -12.11 -5.42 -10.99
C LYS A 70 -10.72 -5.60 -10.36
N LYS A 71 -9.74 -6.08 -11.13
CA LYS A 71 -8.36 -6.22 -10.65
C LYS A 71 -7.75 -4.88 -10.27
N ASP A 72 -8.07 -3.80 -11.00
CA ASP A 72 -7.55 -2.49 -10.66
C ASP A 72 -8.18 -1.92 -9.38
N VAL A 73 -9.48 -2.13 -9.15
CA VAL A 73 -10.15 -1.79 -7.88
C VAL A 73 -9.55 -2.58 -6.72
N ASP A 74 -9.38 -3.90 -6.86
CA ASP A 74 -8.77 -4.74 -5.82
C ASP A 74 -7.34 -4.30 -5.51
N ARG A 75 -6.57 -3.89 -6.53
CA ARG A 75 -5.22 -3.34 -6.37
C ARG A 75 -5.24 -2.04 -5.57
N HIS A 76 -6.10 -1.09 -5.92
CA HIS A 76 -6.20 0.18 -5.21
C HIS A 76 -6.69 -0.02 -3.76
N LEU A 77 -7.63 -0.94 -3.52
CA LEU A 77 -8.09 -1.27 -2.18
C LEU A 77 -6.95 -1.82 -1.32
N LYS A 78 -6.14 -2.73 -1.88
CA LYS A 78 -4.97 -3.27 -1.18
C LYS A 78 -3.97 -2.18 -0.83
N LEU A 79 -3.65 -1.31 -1.78
CA LEU A 79 -2.74 -0.19 -1.56
C LEU A 79 -3.26 0.79 -0.49
N ALA A 80 -4.55 1.10 -0.51
CA ALA A 80 -5.17 1.97 0.49
C ALA A 80 -5.09 1.35 1.90
N CYS A 81 -5.33 0.04 2.03
CA CYS A 81 -5.17 -0.68 3.30
C CYS A 81 -3.72 -0.68 3.79
N GLU A 82 -2.75 -0.94 2.91
CA GLU A 82 -1.32 -0.92 3.25
C GLU A 82 -0.87 0.48 3.71
N HIS A 83 -1.29 1.52 2.99
CA HIS A 83 -1.01 2.91 3.35
C HIS A 83 -1.63 3.28 4.69
N PHE A 84 -2.89 2.88 4.93
CA PHE A 84 -3.53 3.06 6.23
C PHE A 84 -2.73 2.41 7.36
N ILE A 85 -2.33 1.15 7.20
CA ILE A 85 -1.56 0.42 8.21
C ILE A 85 -0.25 1.14 8.53
N GLN A 86 0.48 1.57 7.50
CA GLN A 86 1.75 2.28 7.64
C GLN A 86 1.55 3.63 8.35
N GLN A 87 0.60 4.44 7.89
CA GLN A 87 0.32 5.74 8.48
C GLN A 87 -0.12 5.65 9.94
N GLN A 88 -1.04 4.74 10.28
CA GLN A 88 -1.50 4.57 11.66
C GLN A 88 -0.36 4.09 12.56
N THR A 89 0.47 3.17 12.07
CA THR A 89 1.66 2.72 12.81
C THR A 89 2.59 3.90 13.07
N GLN A 90 2.98 4.65 12.03
CA GLN A 90 3.87 5.81 12.16
C GLN A 90 3.27 6.83 13.12
N GLN A 91 2.01 7.23 12.94
CA GLN A 91 1.37 8.21 13.81
C GLN A 91 1.35 7.80 15.29
N LEU A 92 1.32 6.50 15.61
CA LEU A 92 1.25 6.05 17.00
C LEU A 92 2.64 5.90 17.65
N VAL A 93 3.66 5.48 16.91
CA VAL A 93 4.99 5.12 17.44
C VAL A 93 6.18 5.84 16.81
N GLU A 94 5.95 6.87 15.99
CA GLU A 94 7.01 7.67 15.33
C GLU A 94 8.17 8.06 16.24
N PRO A 95 7.95 8.61 17.47
CA PRO A 95 9.06 8.99 18.34
C PRO A 95 9.97 7.81 18.73
N LEU A 96 9.38 6.64 18.97
CA LEU A 96 10.14 5.42 19.27
C LEU A 96 10.86 4.88 18.03
N GLN A 97 10.23 4.96 16.86
CA GLN A 97 10.85 4.52 15.60
C GLN A 97 12.07 5.38 15.24
N GLU A 98 12.00 6.70 15.45
CA GLU A 98 13.15 7.61 15.26
C GLU A 98 14.28 7.33 16.25
N PHE A 99 13.96 7.00 17.50
CA PHE A 99 14.97 6.59 18.46
C PHE A 99 15.65 5.28 18.04
N LEU A 100 14.86 4.27 17.69
CA LEU A 100 15.39 2.98 17.24
C LEU A 100 16.21 3.09 15.95
N SER A 101 15.84 3.99 15.04
CA SER A 101 16.63 4.22 13.82
C SER A 101 17.99 4.83 14.15
N LYS A 102 18.05 5.81 15.07
CA LYS A 102 19.31 6.38 15.58
C LYS A 102 20.19 5.32 16.26
N VAL A 103 19.59 4.45 17.09
CA VAL A 103 20.29 3.33 17.71
C VAL A 103 20.85 2.38 16.65
N SER A 104 20.05 2.01 15.65
CA SER A 104 20.50 1.12 14.57
C SER A 104 21.61 1.72 13.69
N ALA A 105 21.58 3.04 13.48
CA ALA A 105 22.63 3.74 12.75
C ALA A 105 23.94 3.73 13.54
N LEU A 106 23.89 3.92 14.87
CA LEU A 106 25.07 3.83 15.72
C LEU A 106 25.65 2.42 15.76
N THR A 107 24.82 1.38 15.89
CA THR A 107 25.30 -0.01 15.89
C THR A 107 25.90 -0.40 14.55
N ALA A 108 25.32 0.07 13.43
CA ALA A 108 25.89 -0.13 12.10
C ALA A 108 27.28 0.53 11.96
N VAL A 109 27.45 1.77 12.41
CA VAL A 109 28.74 2.48 12.38
C VAL A 109 29.78 1.80 13.29
N ALA A 110 29.36 1.29 14.46
CA ALA A 110 30.24 0.55 15.37
C ALA A 110 30.75 -0.77 14.76
N SER A 111 29.97 -1.41 13.88
CA SER A 111 30.35 -2.68 13.24
C SER A 111 31.34 -2.56 12.08
N GLN A 112 31.48 -1.36 11.48
CA GLN A 112 32.22 -1.16 10.22
C GLN A 112 33.61 -0.52 10.37
N SER A 113 34.22 -0.52 11.56
CA SER A 113 35.59 0.01 11.88
C SER A 113 35.66 1.44 12.45
N GLY A 114 34.59 1.95 13.08
CA GLY A 114 34.62 3.21 13.83
C GLY A 114 34.98 3.06 15.33
N PRO A 115 35.19 4.18 16.06
CA PRO A 115 35.31 4.15 17.53
C PRO A 115 34.08 3.46 18.16
N LYS A 116 34.28 2.66 19.21
CA LYS A 116 33.19 2.05 19.99
C LYS A 116 32.42 3.13 20.74
N TYR A 117 31.49 3.80 20.07
CA TYR A 117 30.57 4.73 20.71
C TYR A 117 29.55 3.94 21.52
N ASN A 118 29.56 4.10 22.84
CA ASN A 118 28.58 3.47 23.71
C ASN A 118 27.26 4.25 23.64
N LEU A 119 26.11 3.57 23.57
CA LEU A 119 24.78 4.20 23.52
C LEU A 119 24.61 5.24 24.65
N TRP A 120 25.13 4.93 25.82
CA TRP A 120 25.18 5.73 27.05
C TRP A 120 25.82 7.10 26.95
N GLN A 121 26.80 7.23 26.06
CA GLN A 121 27.53 8.49 25.89
C GLN A 121 26.75 9.49 25.04
N GLN A 122 25.63 9.05 24.43
CA GLN A 122 24.85 9.88 23.55
C GLN A 122 23.89 10.77 24.36
N PRO A 123 23.87 12.09 24.12
CA PRO A 123 23.00 13.00 24.86
C PRO A 123 21.51 12.70 24.71
N TRP A 124 21.10 11.98 23.66
CA TRP A 124 19.71 11.61 23.37
C TRP A 124 19.31 10.24 23.94
N ALA A 125 20.27 9.43 24.39
CA ALA A 125 20.04 8.10 24.96
C ALA A 125 20.08 8.11 26.50
N GLN A 126 19.98 9.29 27.12
CA GLN A 126 19.88 9.42 28.57
C GLN A 126 18.57 8.75 29.07
N PRO A 127 18.61 8.02 30.19
CA PRO A 127 17.45 7.31 30.75
C PRO A 127 16.19 8.19 30.88
N VAL A 128 16.37 9.43 31.36
CA VAL A 128 15.29 10.43 31.51
C VAL A 128 14.63 10.77 30.18
N LYS A 129 15.43 10.96 29.12
CA LYS A 129 14.91 11.30 27.79
C LYS A 129 14.17 10.11 27.15
N ILE A 130 14.62 8.89 27.42
CA ILE A 130 13.93 7.68 26.96
C ILE A 130 12.59 7.55 27.71
N ASN A 131 12.54 7.85 29.01
CA ASN A 131 11.28 7.90 29.76
C ASN A 131 10.31 8.96 29.19
N ASP A 132 10.79 10.16 28.88
CA ASP A 132 9.97 11.21 28.26
C ASP A 132 9.42 10.77 26.89
N LEU A 133 10.25 10.09 26.11
CA LEU A 133 9.88 9.52 24.81
C LEU A 133 8.80 8.43 24.95
N LEU A 134 8.96 7.54 25.92
CA LEU A 134 7.98 6.51 26.25
C LEU A 134 6.66 7.12 26.74
N SER A 135 6.74 8.09 27.65
CA SER A 135 5.59 8.79 28.21
C SER A 135 4.82 9.56 27.13
N SER A 136 5.51 10.25 26.23
CA SER A 136 4.88 10.94 25.10
C SER A 136 4.23 9.97 24.11
N THR A 137 4.88 8.83 23.83
CA THR A 137 4.32 7.78 22.96
C THR A 137 3.10 7.12 23.60
N TYR A 138 3.14 6.83 24.90
CA TYR A 138 2.01 6.25 25.63
C TYR A 138 0.79 7.18 25.64
N LYS A 139 1.01 8.49 25.90
CA LYS A 139 -0.03 9.53 25.80
C LYS A 139 -0.61 9.61 24.38
N ARG A 140 0.25 9.51 23.37
CA ARG A 140 -0.17 9.53 21.96
C ARG A 140 -1.04 8.33 21.60
N ILE A 141 -0.64 7.12 22.00
CA ILE A 141 -1.45 5.92 21.80
C ILE A 141 -2.80 6.08 22.50
N LYS A 142 -2.81 6.49 23.78
CA LYS A 142 -4.04 6.65 24.56
C LYS A 142 -5.03 7.68 23.98
N THR A 143 -4.53 8.72 23.32
CA THR A 143 -5.36 9.79 22.74
C THR A 143 -5.81 9.51 21.31
N LYS A 144 -4.92 8.97 20.47
CA LYS A 144 -5.19 8.76 19.03
C LYS A 144 -5.87 7.43 18.75
N LEU A 145 -5.53 6.37 19.47
CA LEU A 145 -6.06 5.02 19.23
C LEU A 145 -7.61 4.95 19.30
N PRO A 146 -8.28 5.53 20.31
CA PRO A 146 -9.75 5.51 20.36
C PRO A 146 -10.39 6.23 19.17
N SER A 147 -9.83 7.37 18.77
CA SER A 147 -10.33 8.15 17.63
C SER A 147 -10.17 7.40 16.30
N THR A 148 -9.05 6.70 16.11
CA THR A 148 -8.84 5.83 14.94
C THR A 148 -9.86 4.70 14.92
N LEU A 149 -10.07 4.00 16.04
CA LEU A 149 -11.01 2.88 16.11
C LEU A 149 -12.47 3.32 15.95
N GLN A 150 -12.84 4.48 16.48
CA GLN A 150 -14.16 5.07 16.25
C GLN A 150 -14.37 5.37 14.76
N SER A 151 -13.37 5.93 14.08
CA SER A 151 -13.42 6.19 12.65
C SER A 151 -13.55 4.88 11.85
N MET A 152 -12.76 3.86 12.20
CA MET A 152 -12.87 2.54 11.58
C MET A 152 -14.26 1.94 11.77
N SER A 153 -14.83 2.05 12.97
CA SER A 153 -16.18 1.55 13.26
C SER A 153 -17.27 2.29 12.48
N LEU A 154 -17.08 3.59 12.23
CA LEU A 154 -18.04 4.41 11.48
C LEU A 154 -18.00 4.11 9.98
N TYR A 155 -16.80 3.91 9.40
CA TYR A 155 -16.65 3.75 7.94
C TYR A 155 -16.65 2.28 7.47
N LEU A 156 -16.20 1.31 8.27
CA LEU A 156 -16.17 -0.10 7.87
C LEU A 156 -17.45 -0.85 8.22
N SER A 157 -18.16 -0.43 9.28
CA SER A 157 -19.42 -1.04 9.73
C SER A 157 -19.36 -2.57 9.96
N ASN A 158 -18.15 -3.13 10.15
CA ASN A 158 -17.92 -4.57 10.29
C ASN A 158 -16.77 -4.86 11.25
N LYS A 159 -17.09 -5.51 12.37
CA LYS A 159 -16.10 -5.82 13.40
C LYS A 159 -14.99 -6.76 12.93
N ASP A 160 -15.28 -7.72 12.05
CA ASP A 160 -14.25 -8.62 11.51
C ASP A 160 -13.27 -7.89 10.59
N THR A 161 -13.77 -6.98 9.76
CA THR A 161 -12.94 -6.19 8.83
C THR A 161 -12.12 -5.15 9.59
N GLU A 162 -12.69 -4.51 10.61
CA GLU A 162 -11.95 -3.67 11.56
C GLU A 162 -10.81 -4.44 12.22
N PHE A 163 -11.11 -5.64 12.73
CA PHE A 163 -10.11 -6.50 13.38
C PHE A 163 -9.00 -6.93 12.41
N ILE A 164 -9.35 -7.37 11.20
CA ILE A 164 -8.37 -7.77 10.16
C ILE A 164 -7.47 -6.60 9.79
N LEU A 165 -8.01 -5.39 9.62
CA LEU A 165 -7.24 -4.20 9.24
C LEU A 165 -6.37 -3.67 10.39
N PHE A 166 -6.86 -3.73 11.63
CA PHE A 166 -6.14 -3.23 12.80
C PHE A 166 -5.07 -4.19 13.33
N LYS A 167 -5.25 -5.51 13.12
CA LYS A 167 -4.29 -6.53 13.60
C LYS A 167 -2.84 -6.27 13.13
N PRO A 168 -2.56 -5.93 11.85
CA PRO A 168 -1.22 -5.53 11.41
C PRO A 168 -0.66 -4.30 12.16
N VAL A 169 -1.48 -3.28 12.42
CA VAL A 169 -1.06 -2.08 13.16
C VAL A 169 -0.63 -2.45 14.58
N ARG A 170 -1.44 -3.27 15.26
CA ARG A 170 -1.13 -3.78 16.61
C ARG A 170 0.20 -4.55 16.62
N ASN A 171 0.41 -5.44 15.66
CA ASN A 171 1.63 -6.22 15.54
C ASN A 171 2.86 -5.34 15.29
N ASN A 172 2.75 -4.30 14.47
CA ASN A 172 3.86 -3.38 14.22
C ASN A 172 4.26 -2.60 15.47
N ILE A 173 3.27 -2.11 16.24
CA ILE A 173 3.52 -1.43 17.51
C ILE A 173 4.23 -2.37 18.49
N GLN A 174 3.72 -3.59 18.64
CA GLN A 174 4.34 -4.64 19.44
C GLN A 174 5.81 -4.89 19.05
N GLN A 175 6.10 -4.99 17.75
CA GLN A 175 7.47 -5.17 17.26
C GLN A 175 8.39 -3.98 17.60
N VAL A 176 7.87 -2.75 17.58
CA VAL A 176 8.64 -1.56 17.99
C VAL A 176 9.01 -1.64 19.47
N PHE A 177 8.06 -1.98 20.34
CA PHE A 177 8.33 -2.17 21.78
C PHE A 177 9.28 -3.35 22.03
N GLN A 178 9.17 -4.46 21.28
CA GLN A 178 10.11 -5.57 21.38
C GLN A 178 11.54 -5.16 21.02
N LYS A 179 11.72 -4.39 19.93
CA LYS A 179 13.02 -3.84 19.55
C LYS A 179 13.56 -2.90 20.62
N LEU A 180 12.69 -2.06 21.21
CA LEU A 180 13.07 -1.20 22.32
C LEU A 180 13.55 -1.99 23.52
N HIS A 181 12.81 -3.03 23.94
CA HIS A 181 13.25 -3.91 25.02
C HIS A 181 14.61 -4.57 24.73
N ALA A 182 14.88 -4.96 23.48
CA ALA A 182 16.17 -5.52 23.10
C ALA A 182 17.32 -4.52 23.27
N VAL A 183 17.11 -3.25 22.89
CA VAL A 183 18.08 -2.16 23.11
C VAL A 183 18.26 -1.88 24.60
N LEU A 184 17.17 -1.90 25.36
CA LEU A 184 17.19 -1.66 26.81
C LEU A 184 17.92 -2.76 27.60
N LYS A 185 18.20 -3.93 27.04
CA LYS A 185 19.01 -4.96 27.73
C LYS A 185 20.47 -4.56 27.94
N GLU A 186 20.96 -3.57 27.19
CA GLU A 186 22.30 -3.03 27.39
C GLU A 186 22.37 -2.08 28.60
N PHE A 187 21.21 -1.80 29.23
CA PHE A 187 21.01 -0.84 30.32
C PHE A 187 21.20 -1.44 31.71
N SER A 188 21.79 -0.63 32.61
CA SER A 188 21.94 -1.00 34.01
C SER A 188 20.58 -1.06 34.69
N ASP A 189 20.45 -1.85 35.76
CA ASP A 189 19.18 -1.98 36.48
C ASP A 189 18.69 -0.64 37.07
N GLU A 190 19.60 0.26 37.46
CA GLU A 190 19.26 1.61 37.92
C GLU A 190 18.69 2.48 36.80
N ASP A 191 19.29 2.42 35.60
CA ASP A 191 18.81 3.14 34.43
C ASP A 191 17.45 2.61 33.96
N LEU A 192 17.22 1.29 34.05
CA LEU A 192 15.95 0.66 33.71
C LEU A 192 14.81 1.12 34.62
N GLN A 193 15.08 1.35 35.91
CA GLN A 193 14.09 1.90 36.83
C GLN A 193 13.70 3.34 36.45
N ILE A 194 14.65 4.15 36.01
CA ILE A 194 14.39 5.53 35.54
C ILE A 194 13.59 5.51 34.24
N ILE A 195 13.93 4.61 33.31
CA ILE A 195 13.25 4.49 32.02
C ILE A 195 11.80 4.04 32.21
N ALA A 196 11.53 3.18 33.20
CA ALA A 196 10.19 2.68 33.53
C ALA A 196 9.43 2.17 32.29
N CYS A 197 10.11 1.39 31.44
CA CYS A 197 9.52 0.86 30.22
C CYS A 197 8.33 -0.07 30.54
N PRO A 198 7.16 0.13 29.92
CA PRO A 198 6.02 -0.75 30.14
C PRO A 198 6.34 -2.17 29.68
N SER A 199 5.82 -3.17 30.39
CA SER A 199 5.95 -4.55 29.97
C SER A 199 5.15 -4.81 28.68
N MET A 200 5.52 -5.85 27.95
CA MET A 200 4.79 -6.24 26.74
C MET A 200 3.30 -6.54 27.01
N GLU A 201 2.98 -7.04 28.21
CA GLU A 201 1.60 -7.25 28.65
C GLU A 201 0.83 -5.94 28.85
N GLN A 202 1.47 -4.92 29.44
CA GLN A 202 0.88 -3.60 29.60
C GLN A 202 0.64 -2.91 28.26
N VAL A 203 1.57 -3.07 27.30
CA VAL A 203 1.39 -2.59 25.91
C VAL A 203 0.22 -3.33 25.26
N ASN A 204 0.12 -4.66 25.45
CA ASN A 204 -0.99 -5.45 24.91
C ASN A 204 -2.34 -5.04 25.50
N LEU A 205 -2.38 -4.73 26.81
CA LEU A 205 -3.56 -4.22 27.49
C LEU A 205 -3.96 -2.84 26.93
N LEU A 206 -3.00 -1.93 26.79
CA LEU A 206 -3.24 -0.60 26.19
C LEU A 206 -3.88 -0.71 24.79
N LEU A 207 -3.40 -1.65 23.97
CA LEU A 207 -3.89 -1.88 22.61
C LEU A 207 -5.20 -2.68 22.54
N SER A 208 -5.68 -3.22 23.67
CA SER A 208 -6.94 -3.99 23.74
C SER A 208 -8.07 -3.27 24.47
N VAL A 209 -7.77 -2.22 25.25
CA VAL A 209 -8.74 -1.51 26.11
C VAL A 209 -9.70 -0.58 25.34
N THR A 210 -9.54 -0.38 24.05
CA THR A 210 -10.49 0.37 23.24
C THR A 210 -11.62 -0.53 22.73
N LYS A 211 -12.58 -0.81 23.64
CA LYS A 211 -13.97 -1.16 23.30
C LYS A 211 -14.83 0.10 23.31
#